data_AF-A0A2W4JY37-F1
#
_entry.id   AF-A0A2W4JY37-F1
#
_cell.length_a   1.000
_cell.length_b   1.000
_cell.length_c   1.000
_cell.angle_alpha   90.00
_cell.angle_beta   90.00
_cell.angle_gamma   90.00
#
_symmetry.space_group_name_H-M   'P 1'
#
loop_
_entity.id
_entity.type
_entity.pdbx_description
1 polymer ?
#
loop_
_entity_poly.entity_id
_entity_poly.type
_entity_poly.pdbx_seq_one_letter_code
_entity_poly.pdbx_strand_id
1 'polypeptide(L)'
;MDMEVRWREILKILIKSKGPLTTEDIARKLKVSSRTIRNDLDKIQEFLVPFGVRVVKKPRTGVYIEGASEKKAELLDRISQSDSFYVEPYSQQEREKYIIWKLLQAEKNLTTQQLADELYVSKATIYKDLDYVEKWLARHGLKLVRKPNYGVEIAGSEENFRKAISDFLVNNGAVDELKELVQNPLIHPLDRRLNPDIFAQLV
;
A
#
# COMPACT_ATOMS: atom_id res chain seq x y z
N MET A 1 -16.05 3.35 -4.41
CA MET A 1 -15.94 4.70 -3.81
C MET A 1 -14.81 4.60 -2.82
N ASP A 2 -13.63 4.93 -3.31
CA ASP A 2 -12.40 4.48 -2.70
C ASP A 2 -11.95 5.48 -1.63
N MET A 3 -11.99 5.00 -0.39
CA MET A 3 -11.59 5.76 0.79
C MET A 3 -10.06 5.95 0.74
N GLU A 4 -9.62 7.18 0.47
CA GLU A 4 -8.20 7.55 0.42
C GLU A 4 -7.45 7.00 1.64
N VAL A 5 -6.31 6.32 1.42
CA VAL A 5 -5.52 5.67 2.48
C VAL A 5 -5.21 6.62 3.65
N ARG A 6 -4.86 7.88 3.36
CA ARG A 6 -4.59 8.90 4.39
C ARG A 6 -5.79 9.18 5.30
N TRP A 7 -7.02 9.02 4.82
CA TRP A 7 -8.22 9.21 5.65
C TRP A 7 -8.43 8.06 6.62
N ARG A 8 -8.09 6.80 6.24
CA ARG A 8 -8.10 5.65 7.16
C ARG A 8 -7.19 5.93 8.35
N GLU A 9 -5.98 6.41 8.09
CA GLU A 9 -5.02 6.72 9.15
C GLU A 9 -5.44 7.93 10.00
N ILE A 10 -6.00 8.99 9.41
CA ILE A 10 -6.62 10.08 10.18
C ILE A 10 -7.75 9.56 11.09
N LEU A 11 -8.63 8.69 10.58
CA LEU A 11 -9.72 8.10 11.35
C LEU A 11 -9.22 7.16 12.45
N LYS A 12 -8.29 6.25 12.15
CA LYS A 12 -7.66 5.37 13.15
C LYS A 12 -6.97 6.18 14.25
N ILE A 13 -6.24 7.24 13.90
CA ILE A 13 -5.61 8.16 14.85
C ILE A 13 -6.64 8.83 15.76
N LEU A 14 -7.71 9.41 15.18
CA LEU A 14 -8.71 10.14 15.96
C LEU A 14 -9.59 9.21 16.82
N ILE A 15 -9.98 8.03 16.33
CA ILE A 15 -10.80 7.07 17.07
C ILE A 15 -10.01 6.42 18.22
N LYS A 16 -8.72 6.10 18.00
CA LYS A 16 -7.84 5.53 19.04
C LYS A 16 -7.27 6.59 20.01
N SER A 17 -7.56 7.88 19.79
CA SER A 17 -7.09 8.96 20.67
C SER A 17 -7.91 9.02 21.98
N LYS A 18 -7.22 9.28 23.10
CA LYS A 18 -7.88 9.48 24.42
C LYS A 18 -8.50 10.89 24.60
N GLY A 19 -8.38 11.75 23.58
CA GLY A 19 -8.83 13.13 23.61
C GLY A 19 -8.42 13.88 22.34
N PRO A 20 -8.94 15.12 22.14
CA PRO A 20 -8.72 15.88 20.91
C PRO A 20 -7.25 16.12 20.55
N LEU A 21 -6.96 16.13 19.24
CA LEU A 21 -5.63 16.36 18.69
C LEU A 21 -5.58 17.62 17.83
N THR A 22 -4.46 18.34 17.78
CA THR A 22 -4.34 19.48 16.84
C THR A 22 -4.13 18.99 15.41
N THR A 23 -4.39 19.85 14.42
CA THR A 23 -4.08 19.53 13.01
C THR A 23 -2.59 19.29 12.80
N GLU A 24 -1.75 19.93 13.62
CA GLU A 24 -0.30 19.85 13.65
C GLU A 24 0.18 18.50 14.23
N ASP A 25 -0.51 17.94 15.22
CA ASP A 25 -0.19 16.61 15.78
C ASP A 25 -0.51 15.50 14.79
N ILE A 26 -1.65 15.58 14.12
CA ILE A 26 -2.06 14.64 13.06
C ILE A 26 -1.11 14.78 11.86
N ALA A 27 -0.78 16.01 11.45
CA ALA A 27 0.15 16.29 10.35
C ALA A 27 1.55 15.71 10.62
N ARG A 28 2.05 15.87 11.86
CA ARG A 28 3.33 15.31 12.31
C ARG A 28 3.34 13.77 12.34
N LYS A 29 2.23 13.16 12.79
CA LYS A 29 2.03 11.69 12.78
C LYS A 29 1.91 11.08 11.39
N LEU A 30 1.62 11.88 10.36
CA LEU A 30 1.42 11.43 8.99
C LEU A 30 2.39 12.10 7.99
N LYS A 31 3.44 12.78 8.48
CA LYS A 31 4.50 13.44 7.68
C LYS A 31 3.99 14.34 6.55
N VAL A 32 2.84 15.01 6.75
CA VAL A 32 2.22 15.96 5.79
C VAL A 32 2.08 17.36 6.40
N SER A 33 1.55 18.31 5.63
CA SER A 33 1.26 19.65 6.14
C SER A 33 -0.08 19.72 6.88
N SER A 34 -0.23 20.65 7.83
CA SER A 34 -1.53 20.93 8.47
C SER A 34 -2.60 21.42 7.48
N ARG A 35 -2.20 21.97 6.32
CA ARG A 35 -3.12 22.32 5.23
C ARG A 35 -3.69 21.06 4.58
N THR A 36 -2.86 20.04 4.37
CA THR A 36 -3.27 18.71 3.86
C THR A 36 -4.31 18.12 4.81
N ILE A 37 -3.98 18.03 6.12
CA ILE A 37 -4.90 17.49 7.13
C ILE A 37 -6.22 18.27 7.21
N ARG A 38 -6.21 19.60 7.09
CA ARG A 38 -7.47 20.38 7.07
C ARG A 38 -8.36 20.00 5.90
N ASN A 39 -7.81 19.97 4.69
CA ASN A 39 -8.54 19.55 3.48
C ASN A 39 -9.08 18.11 3.59
N ASP A 40 -8.27 17.18 4.12
CA ASP A 40 -8.69 15.80 4.33
C ASP A 40 -9.86 15.72 5.32
N LEU A 41 -9.76 16.44 6.45
CA LEU A 41 -10.81 16.50 7.47
C LEU A 41 -12.11 17.15 6.99
N ASP A 42 -12.09 17.93 5.91
CA ASP A 42 -13.31 18.44 5.26
C ASP A 42 -14.00 17.29 4.48
N LYS A 43 -13.26 16.59 3.61
CA LYS A 43 -13.79 15.43 2.86
C LYS A 43 -14.23 14.27 3.77
N ILE A 44 -13.48 13.99 4.84
CA ILE A 44 -13.80 12.95 5.82
C ILE A 44 -15.14 13.26 6.50
N GLN A 45 -15.47 14.54 6.73
CA GLN A 45 -16.73 14.92 7.36
C GLN A 45 -17.94 14.49 6.50
N GLU A 46 -17.84 14.63 5.18
CA GLU A 46 -18.86 14.15 4.23
C GLU A 46 -18.92 12.61 4.20
N PHE A 47 -17.77 11.95 4.15
CA PHE A 47 -17.68 10.49 4.16
C PHE A 47 -18.30 9.85 5.40
N LEU A 48 -18.23 10.50 6.57
CA LEU A 48 -18.73 9.93 7.83
C LEU A 48 -20.26 9.97 7.99
N VAL A 49 -20.98 10.77 7.19
CA VAL A 49 -22.44 10.96 7.33
C VAL A 49 -23.24 9.63 7.37
N PRO A 50 -22.98 8.63 6.50
CA PRO A 50 -23.71 7.35 6.52
C PRO A 50 -23.42 6.48 7.76
N PHE A 51 -22.34 6.77 8.51
CA PHE A 51 -21.89 5.97 9.65
C PHE A 51 -22.43 6.48 11.00
N GLY A 52 -23.18 7.58 11.01
CA GLY A 52 -23.76 8.14 12.25
C GLY A 52 -22.73 8.73 13.22
N VAL A 53 -21.55 9.10 12.71
CA VAL A 53 -20.48 9.77 13.46
C VAL A 53 -20.03 11.03 12.70
N ARG A 54 -19.33 11.96 13.36
CA ARG A 54 -18.86 13.20 12.73
C ARG A 54 -17.47 13.62 13.21
N VAL A 55 -16.73 14.28 12.31
CA VAL A 55 -15.56 15.09 12.71
C VAL A 55 -16.07 16.33 13.45
N VAL A 56 -15.50 16.63 14.60
CA VAL A 56 -15.70 17.92 15.29
C VAL A 56 -14.38 18.67 15.31
N LYS A 57 -14.40 19.92 14.83
CA LYS A 57 -13.24 20.82 14.75
C LYS A 57 -13.52 22.00 15.70
N LYS A 58 -12.81 22.10 16.83
CA LYS A 58 -13.07 23.10 17.88
C LYS A 58 -11.84 23.99 18.13
N PRO A 59 -11.93 25.31 17.91
CA PRO A 59 -10.82 26.24 18.15
C PRO A 59 -10.25 26.11 19.57
N ARG A 60 -8.91 26.14 19.70
CA ARG A 60 -8.16 25.96 20.97
C ARG A 60 -8.39 24.63 21.69
N THR A 61 -9.15 23.69 21.14
CA THR A 61 -9.36 22.33 21.67
C THR A 61 -8.79 21.26 20.73
N GLY A 62 -8.92 21.45 19.41
CA GLY A 62 -8.42 20.50 18.40
C GLY A 62 -9.55 19.80 17.65
N VAL A 63 -9.27 18.58 17.19
CA VAL A 63 -10.12 17.74 16.33
C VAL A 63 -10.37 16.40 17.01
N TYR A 64 -11.60 15.89 16.93
CA TYR A 64 -11.98 14.57 17.44
C TYR A 64 -13.16 13.98 16.64
N ILE A 65 -13.42 12.67 16.79
CA ILE A 65 -14.65 12.03 16.28
C ILE A 65 -15.71 11.99 17.39
N GLU A 66 -16.91 12.45 17.06
CA GLU A 66 -18.09 12.42 17.91
C GLU A 66 -19.14 11.44 17.35
N GLY A 67 -19.89 10.81 18.24
CA GLY A 67 -20.79 9.68 17.93
C GLY A 67 -20.70 8.59 18.99
N ALA A 68 -21.66 7.67 18.95
CA ALA A 68 -21.80 6.57 19.90
C ALA A 68 -20.59 5.60 19.86
N SER A 69 -20.28 4.97 20.99
CA SER A 69 -19.10 4.08 21.13
C SER A 69 -19.17 2.89 20.17
N GLU A 70 -20.37 2.35 19.97
CA GLU A 70 -20.70 1.22 19.12
C GLU A 70 -20.47 1.58 17.65
N LYS A 71 -20.84 2.81 17.25
CA LYS A 71 -20.62 3.32 15.88
C LYS A 71 -19.17 3.70 15.61
N LYS A 72 -18.43 4.14 16.63
CA LYS A 72 -16.97 4.30 16.55
C LYS A 72 -16.27 2.95 16.41
N ALA A 73 -16.73 1.91 17.11
CA ALA A 73 -16.23 0.55 16.96
C ALA A 73 -16.56 -0.02 15.57
N GLU A 74 -17.82 0.05 15.11
CA GLU A 74 -18.23 -0.42 13.77
C GLU A 74 -17.43 0.26 12.64
N LEU A 75 -17.20 1.57 12.74
CA LEU A 75 -16.35 2.30 11.80
C LEU A 75 -14.89 1.85 11.89
N LEU A 76 -14.33 1.72 13.10
CA LEU A 76 -12.94 1.28 13.29
C LEU A 76 -12.73 -0.13 12.73
N ASP A 77 -13.69 -1.03 12.94
CA ASP A 77 -13.65 -2.38 12.41
C ASP A 77 -13.74 -2.37 10.89
N ARG A 78 -14.66 -1.61 10.28
CA ARG A 78 -14.73 -1.44 8.81
C ARG A 78 -13.45 -0.89 8.17
N ILE A 79 -12.74 0.04 8.83
CA ILE A 79 -11.47 0.57 8.31
C ILE A 79 -10.23 -0.29 8.65
N SER A 80 -10.41 -1.35 9.45
CA SER A 80 -9.35 -2.31 9.83
C SER A 80 -9.56 -3.70 9.20
N GLN A 81 -10.79 -4.11 8.89
CA GLN A 81 -11.08 -5.24 8.00
C GLN A 81 -10.55 -5.00 6.56
N SER A 82 -10.16 -3.76 6.25
CA SER A 82 -9.43 -3.38 5.05
C SER A 82 -7.90 -3.28 5.22
N ASP A 83 -7.32 -3.85 6.28
CA ASP A 83 -5.88 -3.75 6.63
C ASP A 83 -4.92 -4.51 5.69
N SER A 84 -5.36 -4.84 4.46
CA SER A 84 -4.43 -5.29 3.42
C SER A 84 -3.55 -4.17 2.84
N PHE A 85 -3.89 -2.87 3.01
CA PHE A 85 -3.12 -1.77 2.37
C PHE A 85 -2.87 -0.47 3.19
N TYR A 86 -1.57 -0.25 3.46
CA TYR A 86 -0.83 0.88 4.08
C TYR A 86 -1.02 1.24 5.55
N VAL A 87 0.06 1.88 6.03
CA VAL A 87 0.20 2.74 7.20
C VAL A 87 1.01 3.96 6.73
N GLU A 88 0.73 5.17 7.26
CA GLU A 88 1.39 6.43 6.84
C GLU A 88 1.25 6.77 5.33
N PRO A 89 1.81 7.88 4.81
CA PRO A 89 2.14 7.95 3.38
C PRO A 89 3.39 7.07 3.16
N TYR A 90 3.15 5.78 2.85
CA TYR A 90 4.16 4.72 2.72
C TYR A 90 5.54 5.30 2.25
N SER A 91 6.62 5.07 3.01
CA SER A 91 7.94 5.68 2.73
C SER A 91 8.55 5.23 1.40
N GLN A 92 9.64 5.89 0.95
CA GLN A 92 10.31 5.49 -0.30
C GLN A 92 10.70 4.00 -0.30
N GLN A 93 11.27 3.52 0.80
CA GLN A 93 11.69 2.12 0.96
C GLN A 93 10.49 1.16 0.94
N GLU A 94 9.34 1.57 1.47
CA GLU A 94 8.11 0.77 1.47
C GLU A 94 7.41 0.77 0.10
N ARG A 95 7.48 1.88 -0.65
CA ARG A 95 7.06 1.92 -2.06
C ARG A 95 7.94 1.07 -2.95
N GLU A 96 9.25 1.17 -2.82
CA GLU A 96 10.23 0.35 -3.53
C GLU A 96 9.95 -1.14 -3.27
N LYS A 97 9.75 -1.53 -2.00
CA LYS A 97 9.34 -2.89 -1.62
C LYS A 97 8.02 -3.32 -2.26
N TYR A 98 6.98 -2.49 -2.22
CA TYR A 98 5.69 -2.84 -2.83
C TYR A 98 5.79 -2.98 -4.35
N ILE A 99 6.49 -2.07 -5.03
CA ILE A 99 6.65 -2.13 -6.49
C ILE A 99 7.42 -3.39 -6.88
N ILE A 100 8.47 -3.78 -6.14
CA ILE A 100 9.15 -5.08 -6.29
C ILE A 100 8.14 -6.23 -6.14
N TRP A 101 7.43 -6.30 -5.02
CA TRP A 101 6.53 -7.41 -4.71
C TRP A 101 5.42 -7.56 -5.75
N LYS A 102 4.77 -6.44 -6.11
CA LYS A 102 3.68 -6.42 -7.09
C LYS A 102 4.18 -6.81 -8.48
N LEU A 103 5.38 -6.39 -8.90
CA LEU A 103 5.95 -6.81 -10.19
C LEU A 103 6.32 -8.31 -10.22
N LEU A 104 6.84 -8.85 -9.12
CA LEU A 104 7.13 -10.29 -8.98
C LEU A 104 5.85 -11.14 -9.10
N GLN A 105 4.73 -10.65 -8.57
CA GLN A 105 3.41 -11.31 -8.66
C GLN A 105 2.65 -11.06 -9.97
N ALA A 106 2.78 -9.89 -10.60
CA ALA A 106 1.86 -9.46 -11.65
C ALA A 106 1.99 -10.27 -12.95
N GLU A 107 0.95 -11.06 -13.28
CA GLU A 107 0.84 -11.84 -14.53
C GLU A 107 0.92 -10.99 -15.81
N LYS A 108 0.69 -9.68 -15.70
CA LYS A 108 0.67 -8.71 -16.80
C LYS A 108 1.50 -7.48 -16.46
N ASN A 109 1.83 -6.72 -17.49
CA ASN A 109 2.41 -5.39 -17.41
C ASN A 109 1.64 -4.45 -16.47
N LEU A 110 2.36 -3.72 -15.63
CA LEU A 110 1.82 -2.69 -14.73
C LEU A 110 2.11 -1.31 -15.30
N THR A 111 1.11 -0.45 -15.45
CA THR A 111 1.36 0.93 -15.89
C THR A 111 1.88 1.79 -14.75
N THR A 112 2.73 2.77 -15.07
CA THR A 112 3.17 3.81 -14.12
C THR A 112 2.00 4.65 -13.60
N GLN A 113 0.85 4.63 -14.27
CA GLN A 113 -0.40 5.24 -13.79
C GLN A 113 -1.00 4.42 -12.64
N GLN A 114 -1.25 3.12 -12.85
CA GLN A 114 -1.78 2.22 -11.80
C GLN A 114 -0.89 2.26 -10.55
N LEU A 115 0.44 2.13 -10.72
CA LEU A 115 1.37 2.24 -9.60
C LEU A 115 1.29 3.61 -8.91
N ALA A 116 1.11 4.72 -9.63
CA ALA A 116 1.00 6.04 -9.03
C ALA A 116 -0.31 6.22 -8.23
N ASP A 117 -1.42 5.69 -8.75
CA ASP A 117 -2.75 5.80 -8.14
C ASP A 117 -2.88 4.92 -6.89
N GLU A 118 -2.42 3.66 -6.96
CA GLU A 118 -2.39 2.72 -5.83
C GLU A 118 -1.51 3.22 -4.68
N LEU A 119 -0.42 3.92 -5.01
CA LEU A 119 0.58 4.43 -4.08
C LEU A 119 0.33 5.88 -3.64
N TYR A 120 -0.70 6.53 -4.18
CA TYR A 120 -1.08 7.92 -3.93
C TYR A 120 0.07 8.93 -4.11
N VAL A 121 0.92 8.70 -5.12
CA VAL A 121 2.09 9.55 -5.46
C VAL A 121 2.07 9.96 -6.93
N SER A 122 2.97 10.87 -7.33
CA SER A 122 3.08 11.27 -8.73
C SER A 122 3.76 10.19 -9.59
N LYS A 123 3.49 10.14 -10.89
CA LYS A 123 4.29 9.34 -11.85
C LYS A 123 5.79 9.65 -11.76
N ALA A 124 6.17 10.90 -11.51
CA ALA A 124 7.56 11.32 -11.32
C ALA A 124 8.18 10.79 -10.01
N THR A 125 7.36 10.39 -9.04
CA THR A 125 7.80 9.62 -7.86
C THR A 125 8.03 8.17 -8.25
N ILE A 126 7.04 7.52 -8.90
CA ILE A 126 7.17 6.14 -9.36
C ILE A 126 8.37 5.93 -10.29
N TYR A 127 8.66 6.86 -11.20
CA TYR A 127 9.85 6.75 -12.05
C TYR A 127 11.16 6.70 -11.25
N LYS A 128 11.26 7.46 -10.14
CA LYS A 128 12.43 7.41 -9.23
C LYS A 128 12.47 6.14 -8.41
N ASP A 129 11.32 5.70 -7.88
CA ASP A 129 11.21 4.46 -7.12
C ASP A 129 11.61 3.26 -8.04
N LEU A 130 11.19 3.27 -9.30
CA LEU A 130 11.58 2.28 -10.33
C LEU A 130 13.10 2.25 -10.59
N ASP A 131 13.81 3.37 -10.46
CA ASP A 131 15.27 3.44 -10.59
C ASP A 131 16.04 2.79 -9.42
N TYR A 132 15.35 2.49 -8.30
CA TYR A 132 15.83 1.60 -7.25
C TYR A 132 15.40 0.16 -7.53
N VAL A 133 14.13 -0.06 -7.87
CA VAL A 133 13.56 -1.39 -8.19
C VAL A 133 14.40 -2.12 -9.25
N GLU A 134 14.81 -1.41 -10.31
CA GLU A 134 15.67 -1.96 -11.36
C GLU A 134 17.05 -2.40 -10.85
N LYS A 135 17.65 -1.64 -9.91
CA LYS A 135 18.93 -1.98 -9.28
C LYS A 135 18.82 -3.12 -8.27
N TRP A 136 17.65 -3.32 -7.68
CA TRP A 136 17.35 -4.49 -6.86
C TRP A 136 17.23 -5.73 -7.75
N LEU A 137 16.33 -5.69 -8.75
CA LEU A 137 16.11 -6.77 -9.71
C LEU A 137 17.40 -7.25 -10.39
N ALA A 138 18.26 -6.31 -10.81
CA ALA A 138 19.54 -6.64 -11.45
C ALA A 138 20.46 -7.52 -10.58
N ARG A 139 20.40 -7.44 -9.24
CA ARG A 139 21.18 -8.28 -8.32
C ARG A 139 20.73 -9.74 -8.32
N HIS A 140 19.45 -9.97 -8.62
CA HIS A 140 18.86 -11.31 -8.75
C HIS A 140 18.90 -11.81 -10.20
N GLY A 141 19.59 -11.12 -11.12
CA GLY A 141 19.63 -11.48 -12.53
C GLY A 141 18.29 -11.28 -13.26
N LEU A 142 17.47 -10.34 -12.78
CA LEU A 142 16.20 -9.93 -13.39
C LEU A 142 16.33 -8.54 -14.01
N LYS A 143 15.62 -8.29 -15.11
CA LYS A 143 15.61 -7.02 -15.83
C LYS A 143 14.24 -6.36 -15.74
N LEU A 144 14.19 -5.10 -15.30
CA LEU A 144 13.01 -4.26 -15.48
C LEU A 144 12.90 -3.84 -16.94
N VAL A 145 11.80 -4.19 -17.61
CA VAL A 145 11.53 -3.76 -18.98
C VAL A 145 10.51 -2.63 -18.93
N ARG A 146 10.92 -1.43 -19.36
CA ARG A 146 10.07 -0.22 -19.43
C ARG A 146 9.67 0.03 -20.89
N LYS A 147 8.37 0.00 -21.21
CA LYS A 147 7.83 0.18 -22.57
C LYS A 147 6.84 1.38 -22.62
N PRO A 148 7.03 2.37 -23.51
CA PRO A 148 6.08 3.48 -23.68
C PRO A 148 4.65 2.97 -23.96
N ASN A 149 3.65 3.64 -23.39
CA ASN A 149 2.21 3.31 -23.49
C ASN A 149 1.80 1.88 -23.07
N TYR A 150 2.73 1.07 -22.56
CA TYR A 150 2.53 -0.31 -22.13
C TYR A 150 2.88 -0.50 -20.65
N GLY A 151 3.83 0.26 -20.10
CA GLY A 151 4.18 0.25 -18.68
C GLY A 151 5.48 -0.48 -18.38
N VAL A 152 5.50 -1.23 -17.28
CA VAL A 152 6.65 -1.98 -16.76
C VAL A 152 6.32 -3.45 -16.49
N GLU A 153 7.31 -4.30 -16.71
CA GLU A 153 7.28 -5.74 -16.48
C GLU A 153 8.68 -6.23 -16.07
N ILE A 154 8.79 -7.46 -15.55
CA ILE A 154 10.10 -8.10 -15.28
C ILE A 154 10.35 -9.17 -16.35
N ALA A 155 11.57 -9.20 -16.88
CA ALA A 155 12.09 -10.29 -17.71
C ALA A 155 13.31 -10.96 -17.06
N GLY A 156 13.41 -12.29 -17.17
CA GLY A 156 14.50 -13.09 -16.60
C GLY A 156 14.16 -14.58 -16.61
N SER A 157 15.05 -15.43 -16.09
CA SER A 157 14.77 -16.86 -15.93
C SER A 157 13.85 -17.13 -14.74
N GLU A 158 13.12 -18.24 -14.81
CA GLU A 158 12.25 -18.75 -13.74
C GLU A 158 13.03 -18.90 -12.42
N GLU A 159 14.22 -19.49 -12.48
CA GLU A 159 15.14 -19.65 -11.35
C GLU A 159 15.49 -18.31 -10.67
N ASN A 160 15.66 -17.24 -11.45
CA ASN A 160 15.96 -15.90 -10.94
C ASN A 160 14.73 -15.24 -10.31
N PHE A 161 13.52 -15.50 -10.82
CA PHE A 161 12.27 -15.14 -10.13
C PHE A 161 12.16 -15.86 -8.79
N ARG A 162 12.42 -17.18 -8.73
CA ARG A 162 12.41 -17.94 -7.46
C ARG A 162 13.34 -17.32 -6.42
N LYS A 163 14.60 -17.07 -6.83
CA LYS A 163 15.64 -16.47 -5.96
C LYS A 163 15.24 -15.08 -5.46
N ALA A 164 14.68 -14.24 -6.33
CA ALA A 164 14.21 -12.91 -5.96
C ALA A 164 13.04 -12.96 -4.97
N ILE A 165 12.05 -13.84 -5.20
CA ILE A 165 10.89 -14.03 -4.30
C ILE A 165 11.35 -14.49 -2.91
N SER A 166 12.19 -15.53 -2.84
CA SER A 166 12.68 -16.07 -1.57
C SER A 166 13.52 -15.05 -0.80
N ASP A 167 14.45 -14.36 -1.46
CA ASP A 167 15.25 -13.31 -0.82
C ASP A 167 14.37 -12.15 -0.33
N PHE A 168 13.42 -11.69 -1.15
CA PHE A 168 12.50 -10.62 -0.79
C PHE A 168 11.69 -10.96 0.47
N LEU A 169 11.11 -12.15 0.55
CA LEU A 169 10.29 -12.54 1.70
C LEU A 169 11.13 -12.70 2.98
N VAL A 170 12.32 -13.31 2.89
CA VAL A 170 13.26 -13.42 4.03
C VAL A 170 13.67 -12.04 4.54
N ASN A 171 14.08 -11.14 3.64
CA ASN A 171 14.54 -9.79 3.98
C ASN A 171 13.41 -8.82 4.39
N ASN A 172 12.14 -9.23 4.31
CA ASN A 172 10.98 -8.45 4.76
C ASN A 172 10.21 -9.09 5.93
N GLY A 173 10.67 -10.22 6.46
CA GLY A 173 10.07 -10.86 7.65
C GLY A 173 8.78 -11.65 7.37
N ALA A 174 8.44 -11.89 6.09
CA ALA A 174 7.25 -12.61 5.65
C ALA A 174 7.43 -14.14 5.76
N VAL A 175 7.80 -14.59 6.97
CA VAL A 175 8.21 -15.99 7.22
C VAL A 175 7.03 -16.97 7.15
N ASP A 176 5.81 -16.51 7.44
CA ASP A 176 4.61 -17.35 7.34
C ASP A 176 4.07 -17.43 5.90
N GLU A 177 4.14 -16.35 5.11
CA GLU A 177 3.90 -16.37 3.66
C GLU A 177 4.87 -17.33 2.95
N LEU A 178 6.14 -17.37 3.38
CA LEU A 178 7.12 -18.37 2.92
C LEU A 178 6.72 -19.80 3.27
N LYS A 179 6.15 -20.05 4.46
CA LYS A 179 5.68 -21.40 4.83
C LYS A 179 4.51 -21.83 3.96
N GLU A 180 3.56 -20.94 3.69
CA GLU A 180 2.43 -21.25 2.80
C GLU A 180 2.90 -21.57 1.38
N LEU A 181 3.81 -20.78 0.81
CA LEU A 181 4.41 -21.05 -0.51
C LEU A 181 5.20 -22.37 -0.56
N VAL A 182 5.88 -22.76 0.53
CA VAL A 182 6.64 -24.03 0.61
C VAL A 182 5.71 -25.24 0.87
N GLN A 183 4.62 -25.05 1.59
CA GLN A 183 3.70 -26.15 1.95
C GLN A 183 2.57 -26.37 0.94
N ASN A 184 2.21 -25.37 0.14
CA ASN A 184 1.07 -25.47 -0.78
C ASN A 184 1.32 -24.79 -2.15
N PRO A 185 2.32 -25.27 -2.94
CA PRO A 185 2.80 -24.64 -4.17
C PRO A 185 1.89 -24.85 -5.41
N LEU A 186 0.56 -24.79 -5.22
CA LEU A 186 -0.46 -24.90 -6.28
C LEU A 186 -1.66 -23.94 -6.09
N ILE A 187 -1.61 -23.02 -5.13
CA ILE A 187 -2.75 -22.15 -4.75
C ILE A 187 -2.46 -20.65 -4.94
N HIS A 188 -1.19 -20.23 -5.02
CA HIS A 188 -0.80 -18.84 -5.13
C HIS A 188 -0.58 -18.42 -6.61
N PRO A 189 -0.87 -17.18 -7.05
CA PRO A 189 -0.53 -16.71 -8.40
C PRO A 189 0.98 -16.74 -8.72
N LEU A 190 1.84 -16.90 -7.71
CA LEU A 190 3.26 -17.17 -7.91
C LEU A 190 3.52 -18.57 -8.47
N ASP A 191 2.65 -19.56 -8.25
CA ASP A 191 2.90 -20.93 -8.67
C ASP A 191 2.94 -21.09 -10.19
N ARG A 192 2.33 -20.18 -10.96
CA ARG A 192 2.49 -20.09 -12.42
C ARG A 192 3.88 -19.62 -12.88
N ARG A 193 4.65 -19.01 -11.97
CA ARG A 193 6.05 -18.57 -12.13
C ARG A 193 7.04 -19.40 -11.29
N LEU A 194 6.54 -20.35 -10.49
CA LEU A 194 7.32 -21.32 -9.70
C LEU A 194 7.06 -22.77 -10.14
N ASN A 195 6.35 -22.97 -11.26
CA ASN A 195 6.10 -24.25 -11.90
C ASN A 195 6.56 -24.19 -13.38
N PRO A 196 7.59 -24.97 -13.77
CA PRO A 196 8.14 -24.95 -15.12
C PRO A 196 7.11 -25.27 -16.22
N ASP A 197 6.21 -26.22 -15.95
CA ASP A 197 5.25 -26.75 -16.93
C ASP A 197 4.12 -25.75 -17.26
N ILE A 198 3.88 -24.79 -16.37
CA ILE A 198 2.90 -23.71 -16.56
C ILE A 198 3.56 -22.51 -17.25
N PHE A 199 4.78 -22.14 -16.86
CA PHE A 199 5.48 -21.00 -17.46
C PHE A 199 5.77 -21.22 -18.96
N ALA A 200 6.03 -22.47 -19.37
CA ALA A 200 6.23 -22.86 -20.78
C ALA A 200 4.99 -22.65 -21.68
N GLN A 201 3.82 -22.33 -21.12
CA GLN A 201 2.56 -22.05 -21.84
C GLN A 201 2.23 -20.55 -21.93
N LEU A 202 3.12 -19.69 -21.43
CA LEU A 202 2.91 -18.23 -21.30
C LEU A 202 3.94 -17.39 -22.10
N VAL A 203 4.69 -18.02 -23.02
CA VAL A 203 5.76 -17.43 -23.85
C VAL A 203 5.49 -17.70 -25.33
#